data_AF-A0A091EJ74-F1
#
_entry.id   AF-A0A091EJ74-F1
#
_cell.length_a   1.000
_cell.length_b   1.000
_cell.length_c   1.000
_cell.angle_alpha   90.00
_cell.angle_beta   90.00
_cell.angle_gamma   90.00
#
_symmetry.space_group_name_H-M   'P 1'
#
loop_
_entity.id
_entity.type
_entity.pdbx_description
1 polymer ?
#
loop_
_entity_poly.entity_id
_entity_poly.type
_entity_poly.pdbx_seq_one_letter_code
_entity_poly.pdbx_strand_id
1 'polypeptide(L)' 'AYSQEASDTLACRQSRGSCSFVPCSAPLVEIGTCRGGKLRCCKW' A
#
# COMPACT_ATOMS: atom_id res chain seq x y z
N ALA A 1 -0.48 -21.08 -1.53
CA ALA A 1 0.46 -19.96 -1.41
C ALA A 1 -0.32 -18.73 -0.97
N TYR A 2 0.02 -18.11 0.16
CA TYR A 2 -0.54 -16.81 0.51
C TYR A 2 0.01 -15.81 -0.51
N SER A 3 -0.83 -15.39 -1.45
CA SER A 3 -0.39 -14.53 -2.56
C SER A 3 0.16 -13.23 -1.98
N GLN A 4 1.35 -12.82 -2.43
CA GLN A 4 1.94 -11.53 -2.05
C GLN A 4 0.96 -10.36 -2.28
N GLU A 5 0.06 -10.50 -3.26
CA GLU A 5 -1.05 -9.58 -3.52
C GLU A 5 -1.93 -9.33 -2.29
N ALA A 6 -2.29 -10.38 -1.56
CA ALA A 6 -3.11 -10.29 -0.37
C ALA A 6 -2.30 -9.78 0.83
N SER A 7 -1.04 -10.21 0.96
CA SER A 7 -0.17 -9.84 2.09
C SER A 7 0.07 -8.35 2.19
N ASP A 8 0.50 -7.75 1.08
CA ASP A 8 0.91 -6.36 0.99
C ASP A 8 -0.29 -5.41 1.10
N THR A 9 -1.40 -5.77 0.43
CA THR A 9 -2.67 -5.04 0.57
C THR A 9 -3.22 -5.10 1.99
N LEU A 10 -3.11 -6.25 2.65
CA LEU A 10 -3.54 -6.41 4.05
C LEU A 10 -2.64 -5.61 5.00
N ALA A 11 -1.33 -5.64 4.81
CA ALA A 11 -0.37 -4.87 5.60
C ALA A 11 -0.63 -3.35 5.49
N CYS A 12 -0.90 -2.86 4.27
CA CYS A 12 -1.28 -1.47 4.05
C CYS A 12 -2.55 -1.08 4.81
N ARG A 13 -3.60 -1.91 4.70
CA ARG A 13 -4.86 -1.71 5.42
C ARG A 13 -4.67 -1.70 6.94
N GLN A 14 -3.90 -2.65 7.48
CA GLN A 14 -3.61 -2.73 8.91
C GLN A 14 -2.84 -1.50 9.41
N SER A 15 -1.98 -0.93 8.57
CA SER A 15 -1.25 0.30 8.86
C SER A 15 -2.12 1.56 8.80
N ARG A 16 -3.42 1.44 8.46
CA ARG A 16 -4.34 2.54 8.14
C ARG A 16 -3.89 3.37 6.94
N GLY A 17 -3.15 2.76 6.03
CA GLY A 17 -2.77 3.34 4.74
C GLY A 17 -3.86 3.13 3.68
N SER A 18 -3.69 3.80 2.55
CA SER A 18 -4.54 3.71 1.37
C SER A 18 -3.71 3.31 0.15
N CYS A 19 -4.24 2.40 -0.65
CA CYS A 19 -3.58 1.93 -1.87
C CYS A 19 -3.84 2.89 -3.03
N SER A 20 -2.78 3.42 -3.62
CA SER A 20 -2.83 4.40 -4.71
C SER A 20 -2.14 3.87 -5.97
N PHE A 21 -2.70 4.16 -7.14
CA PHE A 21 -2.07 3.93 -8.44
C PHE A 21 -1.06 5.02 -8.80
N VAL A 22 -1.17 6.19 -8.17
CA VAL A 22 -0.27 7.33 -8.35
C VAL A 22 0.75 7.40 -7.19
N PRO A 23 1.91 8.05 -7.38
CA PRO A 23 2.82 8.37 -6.28
C PRO A 23 2.09 8.98 -5.09
N CYS A 24 2.52 8.65 -3.87
CA CYS A 24 2.00 9.32 -2.69
C CYS A 24 2.39 10.80 -2.76
N SER A 25 1.41 11.68 -2.59
CA SER A 25 1.60 13.12 -2.59
C SER A 25 1.56 13.63 -1.16
N ALA A 26 2.43 14.59 -0.85
CA ALA A 26 2.40 15.25 0.45
C ALA A 26 0.97 15.73 0.79
N PRO A 27 0.51 15.50 2.02
CA PRO A 27 1.26 15.05 3.20
C PRO A 27 1.40 13.53 3.38
N LEU A 28 0.90 12.72 2.43
CA LEU A 28 0.97 11.26 2.51
C LEU A 28 2.35 10.75 2.09
N VAL A 29 2.91 9.83 2.87
CA VAL A 29 4.18 9.15 2.61
C VAL A 29 3.94 7.71 2.13
N GLU A 30 4.83 7.23 1.26
CA GLU A 30 4.85 5.82 0.85
C GLU A 30 5.43 4.98 2.00
N ILE A 31 4.63 4.02 2.50
CA ILE A 31 5.03 3.11 3.58
C ILE A 31 5.17 1.66 3.12
N GLY A 32 4.95 1.39 1.85
CA GLY A 32 4.95 0.05 1.26
C GLY A 32 4.18 0.02 -0.05
N THR A 33 3.73 -1.16 -0.44
CA THR A 33 3.00 -1.38 -1.69
C THR A 33 1.57 -1.88 -1.43
N CYS A 34 0.76 -1.99 -2.49
CA CYS A 34 -0.42 -2.85 -2.48
C CYS A 34 -0.51 -3.70 -3.75
N ARG A 35 -1.37 -4.72 -3.71
CA ARG A 35 -1.64 -5.66 -4.81
C ARG A 35 -0.36 -6.26 -5.40
N GLY A 36 0.57 -6.64 -4.52
CA GLY A 36 1.79 -7.34 -4.90
C GLY A 36 2.75 -6.41 -5.65
N GLY A 37 2.92 -5.19 -5.16
CA GLY A 37 3.82 -4.21 -5.76
C GLY A 37 3.22 -3.36 -6.89
N LYS A 38 1.96 -3.61 -7.30
CA LYS A 38 1.32 -2.88 -8.40
C LYS A 38 0.87 -1.47 -8.01
N LEU A 39 0.66 -1.25 -6.71
CA LEU A 39 0.19 0.01 -6.13
C LEU A 39 1.13 0.44 -5.02
N ARG A 40 1.01 1.71 -4.63
CA ARG A 40 1.71 2.30 -3.49
C ARG A 40 0.79 2.35 -2.28
N CYS A 41 1.30 1.96 -1.12
CA CYS A 41 0.60 2.17 0.14
C CYS A 41 0.97 3.55 0.68
N CYS A 42 0.03 4.48 0.64
CA CYS A 42 0.20 5.85 1.12
C CYS A 42 -0.45 6.01 2.49
N LYS A 43 0.24 6.64 3.43
CA LYS A 43 -0.27 6.92 4.77
C LYS A 43 0.09 8.34 5.20
N TRP A 44 -0.76 8.95 6.01
CA TRP A 44 -0.44 10.20 6.71
C TRP A 44 0.71 10.00 7.70
#